data_AF-A0A925ZAG9-F1
#
_entry.id   AF-A0A925ZAG9-F1
#
_cell.length_a   1.000
_cell.length_b   1.000
_cell.length_c   1.000
_cell.angle_alpha   90.00
_cell.angle_beta   90.00
_cell.angle_gamma   90.00
#
_symmetry.space_group_name_H-M   'P 1'
#
loop_
_entity.id
_entity.type
_entity.pdbx_description
1 polymer ?
#
loop_
_entity_poly.entity_id
_entity_poly.type
_entity_poly.pdbx_seq_one_letter_code
_entity_poly.pdbx_strand_id
1 'polypeptide(L)'
;ASDGLRFGHNARAALITRGLAETGRLSAAMGGRRETLMGLAGLGDLVLTCTGDLSRNRRVGMRLAKGESLPAIVAELGHVAEGVSTAPTVLQRADTLGVEMPIVQAVVAVLDGRITPAQALERLMGRGARAET
;
A
#
# COMPACT_ATOMS: atom_id res chain seq x y z
N ALA A 1 7.29 -5.12 1.62
CA ALA A 1 6.92 -5.52 3.00
C ALA A 1 6.56 -7.01 3.09
N SER A 2 5.50 -7.51 2.44
CA SER A 2 5.08 -8.93 2.55
C SER A 2 6.19 -9.96 2.31
N ASP A 3 7.08 -9.70 1.34
CA ASP A 3 8.17 -10.63 1.01
C ASP A 3 9.35 -10.55 1.99
N GLY A 4 9.60 -9.35 2.53
CA GLY A 4 10.62 -9.13 3.55
C GLY A 4 10.23 -9.70 4.91
N LEU A 5 8.92 -9.83 5.15
CA LEU A 5 8.35 -10.38 6.38
C LEU A 5 8.06 -11.90 6.30
N ARG A 6 8.38 -12.57 5.18
CA ARG A 6 8.17 -14.03 4.97
C ARG A 6 6.72 -14.54 5.08
N PHE A 7 5.70 -13.69 4.96
CA PHE A 7 4.28 -14.11 5.01
C PHE A 7 3.77 -14.81 3.72
N GLY A 8 4.64 -14.99 2.72
CA GLY A 8 4.36 -15.79 1.52
C GLY A 8 3.51 -15.08 0.45
N HIS A 9 3.34 -15.75 -0.68
CA HIS A 9 2.64 -15.22 -1.86
C HIS A 9 1.16 -14.94 -1.60
N ASN A 10 0.51 -15.67 -0.68
CA ASN A 10 -0.91 -15.54 -0.38
C ASN A 10 -1.24 -14.21 0.32
N ALA A 11 -0.44 -13.80 1.30
CA ALA A 11 -0.61 -12.49 1.94
C ALA A 11 -0.43 -11.35 0.94
N ARG A 12 0.52 -11.49 0.00
CA ARG A 12 0.72 -10.51 -1.08
C ARG A 12 -0.50 -10.44 -2.00
N ALA A 13 -1.03 -11.58 -2.45
CA ALA A 13 -2.21 -11.62 -3.29
C ALA A 13 -3.41 -10.97 -2.59
N ALA A 14 -3.66 -11.30 -1.33
CA ALA A 14 -4.73 -10.71 -0.53
C ALA A 14 -4.59 -9.17 -0.41
N LEU A 15 -3.38 -8.67 -0.17
CA LEU A 15 -3.11 -7.24 -0.10
C LEU A 15 -3.30 -6.53 -1.45
N ILE A 16 -2.91 -7.15 -2.56
CA ILE A 16 -3.11 -6.59 -3.90
C ILE A 16 -4.61 -6.46 -4.20
N THR A 17 -5.39 -7.53 -3.97
CA THR A 17 -6.84 -7.51 -4.20
C THR A 17 -7.54 -6.46 -3.35
N ARG A 18 -7.20 -6.39 -2.05
CA ARG A 18 -7.77 -5.39 -1.14
C ARG A 18 -7.33 -3.97 -1.47
N GLY A 19 -6.09 -3.79 -1.92
CA GLY A 19 -5.56 -2.51 -2.38
C GLY A 19 -6.31 -2.01 -3.63
N LEU A 20 -6.61 -2.90 -4.57
CA LEU A 20 -7.44 -2.57 -5.73
C LEU A 20 -8.86 -2.14 -5.32
N ALA A 21 -9.46 -2.85 -4.36
CA ALA A 21 -10.77 -2.47 -3.82
C ALA A 21 -10.75 -1.08 -3.14
N GLU A 22 -9.69 -0.76 -2.40
CA GLU A 22 -9.48 0.58 -1.82
C GLU A 22 -9.38 1.67 -2.90
N THR A 23 -8.50 1.48 -3.88
CA THR A 23 -8.37 2.41 -5.02
C THR A 23 -9.69 2.56 -5.78
N GLY A 24 -10.44 1.47 -5.93
CA GLY A 24 -11.77 1.45 -6.53
C GLY A 24 -12.78 2.35 -5.81
N ARG A 25 -12.87 2.22 -4.47
CA ARG A 25 -13.77 3.05 -3.66
C ARG A 25 -13.39 4.52 -3.73
N LEU A 26 -12.10 4.84 -3.63
CA LEU A 26 -11.63 6.23 -3.71
C LEU A 26 -11.91 6.83 -5.10
N SER A 27 -11.64 6.09 -6.18
CA SER A 27 -11.92 6.54 -7.53
C SER A 27 -13.40 6.81 -7.75
N ALA A 28 -14.29 5.93 -7.29
CA ALA A 28 -15.73 6.12 -7.38
C ALA A 28 -16.20 7.37 -6.64
N ALA A 29 -15.68 7.61 -5.42
CA ALA A 29 -15.99 8.82 -4.64
C ALA A 29 -15.48 10.12 -5.32
N MET A 30 -14.49 10.02 -6.20
CA MET A 30 -13.98 11.13 -7.00
C MET A 30 -14.70 11.29 -8.36
N GLY A 31 -15.75 10.50 -8.63
CA GLY A 31 -16.48 10.49 -9.91
C GLY A 31 -15.78 9.70 -11.03
N GLY A 32 -14.78 8.89 -10.68
CA GLY A 32 -14.09 8.00 -11.61
C GLY A 32 -14.92 6.76 -11.98
N ARG A 33 -14.55 6.15 -13.10
CA ARG A 33 -15.15 4.90 -13.59
C ARG A 33 -14.32 3.70 -13.17
N ARG A 34 -14.95 2.73 -12.50
CA ARG A 34 -14.27 1.54 -11.96
C ARG A 34 -13.60 0.71 -13.06
N GLU A 35 -14.16 0.72 -14.26
CA GLU A 35 -13.63 0.03 -15.44
C GLU A 35 -12.23 0.54 -15.83
N THR A 36 -11.95 1.82 -15.57
CA THR A 36 -10.63 2.43 -15.84
C THR A 36 -9.54 1.85 -14.94
N LEU A 37 -9.88 1.36 -13.75
CA LEU A 37 -8.92 0.75 -12.83
C LEU A 37 -8.62 -0.72 -13.15
N MET A 38 -9.50 -1.39 -13.89
CA MET A 38 -9.32 -2.80 -14.27
C MET A 38 -8.41 -2.97 -15.50
N GLY A 39 -8.00 -1.86 -16.14
CA GLY A 39 -7.04 -1.85 -17.25
C GLY A 39 -5.57 -1.87 -16.79
N LEU A 40 -4.66 -1.85 -17.77
CA LEU A 40 -3.20 -1.86 -17.55
C LEU A 40 -2.71 -0.73 -16.64
N ALA A 41 -3.30 0.46 -16.75
CA ALA A 41 -2.92 1.63 -15.95
C ALA A 41 -3.28 1.50 -14.46
N GLY A 42 -4.22 0.62 -14.10
CA GLY A 42 -4.64 0.42 -12.70
C GLY A 42 -4.12 -0.90 -12.14
N LEU A 43 -4.80 -2.00 -12.46
CA LEU A 43 -4.43 -3.34 -12.00
C LEU A 43 -3.06 -3.79 -12.51
N GLY A 44 -2.75 -3.51 -13.79
CA GLY A 44 -1.48 -3.90 -14.40
C GLY A 44 -0.29 -3.24 -13.72
N ASP A 45 -0.35 -1.93 -13.54
CA ASP A 45 0.69 -1.15 -12.87
C ASP A 45 0.81 -1.49 -11.37
N LEU A 46 -0.31 -1.74 -10.69
CA LEU A 46 -0.31 -2.16 -9.29
C LEU A 46 0.39 -3.51 -9.10
N VAL A 47 0.04 -4.52 -9.92
CA VAL A 47 0.67 -5.84 -9.85
C VAL A 47 2.16 -5.71 -10.17
N LEU A 48 2.53 -4.99 -11.23
CA LEU A 48 3.93 -4.80 -11.62
C LEU A 48 4.74 -4.07 -10.53
N THR A 49 4.19 -3.01 -9.94
CA THR A 49 4.84 -2.22 -8.89
C THR A 49 4.98 -3.02 -7.59
N CYS A 50 4.03 -3.90 -7.26
CA CYS A 50 4.11 -4.76 -6.08
C CYS A 50 5.03 -5.98 -6.27
N THR A 51 5.19 -6.47 -7.50
CA THR A 51 5.91 -7.73 -7.80
C THR A 51 7.28 -7.56 -8.44
N GLY A 52 7.53 -6.45 -9.13
CA GLY A 52 8.77 -6.19 -9.86
C GLY A 52 9.90 -5.68 -8.97
N ASP A 53 11.09 -6.27 -9.08
CA ASP A 53 12.25 -5.94 -8.23
C ASP A 53 12.90 -4.58 -8.53
N LEU A 54 12.54 -3.97 -9.66
CA LEU A 54 12.93 -2.59 -10.02
C LEU A 54 12.06 -1.52 -9.35
N SER A 55 10.95 -1.92 -8.72
CA SER A 55 10.05 -0.99 -8.03
C SER A 55 10.75 -0.34 -6.84
N ARG A 56 10.86 0.98 -6.87
CA ARG A 56 11.41 1.78 -5.76
C ARG A 56 10.54 1.65 -4.51
N ASN A 57 9.22 1.67 -4.67
CA ASN A 57 8.26 1.46 -3.58
C ASN A 57 8.47 0.08 -2.92
N ARG A 58 8.69 -0.96 -3.74
CA ARG A 58 9.00 -2.30 -3.24
C ARG A 58 10.30 -2.29 -2.43
N ARG A 59 11.36 -1.67 -2.95
CA ARG A 59 12.67 -1.57 -2.26
C ARG A 59 12.56 -0.88 -0.91
N VAL A 60 11.89 0.28 -0.85
CA VAL A 60 11.59 0.97 0.42
C VAL A 60 10.84 0.04 1.38
N GLY A 61 9.76 -0.57 0.91
CA GLY A 61 8.96 -1.49 1.73
C GLY A 61 9.69 -2.76 2.16
N MET A 62 10.77 -3.17 1.47
CA MET A 62 11.63 -4.30 1.87
C MET A 62 12.62 -3.88 2.95
N ARG A 63 13.22 -2.70 2.84
CA ARG A 63 14.14 -2.16 3.84
C ARG A 63 13.43 -1.80 5.15
N LEU A 64 12.25 -1.20 5.06
CA LEU A 64 11.37 -1.00 6.21
C LEU A 64 11.08 -2.33 6.92
N ALA A 65 10.80 -3.40 6.16
CA ALA A 65 10.55 -4.72 6.72
C ALA A 65 11.78 -5.35 7.40
N LYS A 66 12.99 -4.93 7.04
CA LYS A 66 14.24 -5.30 7.72
C LYS A 66 14.50 -4.47 8.99
N GLY A 67 13.61 -3.53 9.33
CA GLY A 67 13.74 -2.65 10.50
C GLY A 67 14.54 -1.38 10.24
N GLU A 68 14.90 -1.09 9.00
CA GLU A 68 15.60 0.15 8.66
C GLU A 68 14.67 1.36 8.74
N SER A 69 15.18 2.50 9.21
CA SER A 69 14.38 3.73 9.34
C SER A 69 14.17 4.40 7.98
N LEU A 70 12.99 5.01 7.78
CA LEU A 70 12.69 5.73 6.54
C LEU A 70 13.73 6.81 6.19
N PRO A 71 14.23 7.64 7.13
CA PRO A 71 15.28 8.62 6.83
C PRO A 71 16.56 7.98 6.29
N ALA A 72 17.00 6.85 6.86
CA ALA A 72 18.19 6.14 6.39
C ALA A 72 17.99 5.56 4.98
N ILE A 73 16.80 5.02 4.72
CA ILE A 73 16.44 4.48 3.41
C ILE A 73 16.45 5.58 2.34
N VAL A 74 15.84 6.74 2.62
CA VAL A 74 15.79 7.88 1.68
C VAL A 74 17.18 8.45 1.42
N ALA A 75 18.00 8.59 2.47
CA ALA A 75 19.37 9.09 2.35
C ALA A 75 20.24 8.19 1.43
N GLU A 76 20.10 6.86 1.54
CA GLU A 76 20.87 5.93 0.72
C GLU A 76 20.31 5.79 -0.72
N LEU A 77 18.99 5.82 -0.88
CA LEU A 77 18.40 5.74 -2.22
C LEU A 77 18.60 7.04 -3.02
N GLY A 78 18.84 8.17 -2.35
CA GLY A 78 19.12 9.47 -2.97
C GLY A 78 17.90 10.15 -3.60
N HIS A 79 16.72 9.53 -3.53
CA HIS A 79 15.44 10.08 -3.99
C HIS A 79 14.27 9.44 -3.25
N VAL A 80 13.20 10.20 -3.05
CA VAL A 80 11.99 9.75 -2.37
C VAL A 80 11.18 8.87 -3.33
N ALA A 81 10.85 7.65 -2.92
CA ALA A 81 9.92 6.82 -3.68
C ALA A 81 8.53 7.47 -3.65
N GLU A 82 7.86 7.57 -4.80
CA GLU A 82 6.58 8.29 -4.95
C GLU A 82 5.54 7.88 -3.91
N GLY A 83 5.45 6.59 -3.56
CA GLY A 83 4.49 6.10 -2.58
C GLY A 83 4.69 6.70 -1.18
N VAL A 84 5.91 7.12 -0.84
CA VAL A 84 6.23 7.78 0.44
C VAL A 84 5.58 9.17 0.53
N SER A 85 5.63 9.94 -0.56
CA SER A 85 5.01 11.28 -0.62
C SER A 85 3.51 11.22 -0.93
N THR A 86 3.06 10.21 -1.69
CA THR A 86 1.69 10.13 -2.19
C THR A 86 0.73 9.53 -1.16
N ALA A 87 1.16 8.57 -0.34
CA ALA A 87 0.27 7.89 0.62
C ALA A 87 -0.42 8.84 1.61
N PRO A 88 0.26 9.83 2.23
CA PRO A 88 -0.41 10.79 3.12
C PRO A 88 -1.46 11.65 2.39
N THR A 89 -1.14 12.08 1.17
CA THR A 89 -2.06 12.89 0.34
C THR A 89 -3.30 12.10 -0.06
N VAL A 90 -3.13 10.83 -0.43
CA VAL A 90 -4.24 9.92 -0.75
C VAL A 90 -5.12 9.70 0.48
N LEU A 91 -4.51 9.48 1.66
CA LEU A 91 -5.25 9.31 2.91
C LEU A 91 -6.07 10.56 3.25
N GLN A 92 -5.46 11.73 3.20
CA GLN A 92 -6.15 12.99 3.45
C GLN A 92 -7.34 13.18 2.50
N ARG A 93 -7.16 12.90 1.20
CA ARG A 93 -8.25 13.00 0.22
C ARG A 93 -9.37 12.00 0.51
N ALA A 94 -9.02 10.77 0.88
CA ALA A 94 -10.00 9.76 1.26
C ALA A 94 -10.81 10.18 2.50
N ASP A 95 -10.15 10.75 3.51
CA ASP A 95 -10.80 11.27 4.72
C ASP A 95 -11.80 12.39 4.38
N THR A 96 -11.45 13.32 3.48
CA THR A 96 -12.39 14.39 3.04
C THR A 96 -13.61 13.85 2.30
N LEU A 97 -13.51 12.67 1.70
CA LEU A 97 -14.57 12.01 0.94
C LEU A 97 -15.31 10.94 1.77
N GLY A 98 -14.92 10.72 3.03
CA GLY A 98 -15.48 9.68 3.88
C GLY A 98 -15.20 8.25 3.41
N VAL A 99 -14.08 8.02 2.70
CA VAL A 99 -13.72 6.72 2.15
C VAL A 99 -12.73 5.99 3.06
N GLU A 100 -13.08 4.78 3.50
CA GLU A 100 -12.16 3.96 4.29
C GLU A 100 -11.04 3.35 3.43
N MET A 101 -9.79 3.63 3.82
CA MET A 101 -8.56 3.14 3.19
C MET A 101 -7.61 2.44 4.18
N PRO A 102 -7.98 1.26 4.75
CA PRO A 102 -7.18 0.58 5.77
C PRO A 102 -5.72 0.28 5.39
N ILE A 103 -5.44 -0.09 4.14
CA ILE A 103 -4.07 -0.36 3.66
C ILE A 103 -3.29 0.94 3.58
N VAL A 104 -3.87 2.00 3.00
CA VAL A 104 -3.20 3.31 2.95
C VAL A 104 -2.94 3.85 4.35
N GLN A 105 -3.91 3.74 5.27
CA GLN A 105 -3.74 4.11 6.68
C GLN A 105 -2.59 3.36 7.34
N ALA A 106 -2.49 2.05 7.12
CA ALA A 106 -1.41 1.23 7.65
C ALA A 106 -0.05 1.62 7.05
N VAL A 107 0.00 1.91 5.74
CA VAL A 107 1.22 2.39 5.07
C VAL A 107 1.67 3.72 5.67
N VAL A 108 0.78 4.70 5.81
CA VAL A 108 1.11 6.01 6.42
C VAL A 108 1.60 5.83 7.85
N ALA A 109 0.94 4.99 8.66
CA ALA A 109 1.38 4.72 10.02
C ALA A 109 2.78 4.08 10.10
N VAL A 110 3.15 3.24 9.13
CA VAL A 110 4.50 2.68 9.02
C VAL A 110 5.51 3.76 8.60
N LEU A 111 5.17 4.61 7.63
CA LEU A 111 6.05 5.69 7.16
C LEU A 111 6.32 6.73 8.26
N ASP A 112 5.32 7.02 9.09
CA ASP A 112 5.44 7.90 10.25
C ASP A 112 6.18 7.24 11.43
N GLY A 113 6.53 5.95 11.33
CA GLY A 113 7.15 5.20 12.43
C GLY A 113 6.22 4.89 13.61
N ARG A 114 4.90 5.12 13.47
CA ARG A 114 3.90 4.85 14.53
C ARG A 114 3.70 3.36 14.78
N ILE A 115 3.85 2.54 13.74
CA ILE A 115 3.78 1.06 13.84
C ILE A 115 4.86 0.41 12.97
N THR A 116 5.24 -0.82 13.32
CA THR A 116 6.17 -1.60 12.48
C THR A 116 5.44 -2.22 11.28
N PRO A 117 6.17 -2.54 10.18
CA PRO A 117 5.58 -3.27 9.06
C PRO A 117 4.94 -4.61 9.45
N ALA A 118 5.49 -5.29 10.46
CA ALA A 118 4.93 -6.54 10.98
C ALA A 118 3.57 -6.29 11.66
N GLN A 119 3.49 -5.27 12.52
CA GLN A 119 2.23 -4.87 13.16
C GLN A 119 1.18 -4.42 12.13
N ALA A 120 1.60 -3.69 11.10
CA ALA A 120 0.72 -3.27 10.02
C ALA A 120 0.11 -4.49 9.30
N LEU A 121 0.95 -5.47 8.95
CA LEU A 121 0.51 -6.68 8.29
C LEU A 121 -0.42 -7.53 9.19
N GLU A 122 -0.08 -7.68 10.47
CA GLU A 122 -0.92 -8.36 11.45
C GLU A 122 -2.30 -7.70 11.58
N ARG A 123 -2.36 -6.36 11.68
CA ARG A 123 -3.63 -5.61 11.70
C ARG A 123 -4.44 -5.81 10.42
N LEU A 124 -3.77 -5.79 9.27
CA LEU A 124 -4.42 -5.96 7.99
C LEU A 124 -4.96 -7.38 7.83
N MET A 125 -4.21 -8.40 8.24
CA MET A 125 -4.62 -9.80 8.11
C MET A 125 -5.58 -10.27 9.21
N GLY A 126 -5.45 -9.75 10.42
CA GLY A 126 -6.31 -10.04 11.56
C GLY A 126 -7.70 -9.40 11.45
N ARG A 127 -7.88 -8.39 10.58
CA ARG A 127 -9.19 -7.82 10.19
C ARG A 127 -10.02 -8.78 9.30
N GLY A 128 -9.94 -10.09 9.54
CA GLY A 128 -10.57 -11.13 8.74
C GLY A 128 -12.05 -10.86 8.44
N ALA A 129 -12.39 -11.00 7.15
CA ALA A 129 -13.72 -11.31 6.64
C ALA A 129 -14.87 -10.38 7.08
N ARG A 130 -14.89 -9.12 6.63
CA ARG A 130 -16.19 -8.50 6.35
C ARG A 130 -16.59 -8.96 4.95
N ALA A 131 -17.66 -9.76 4.88
CA ALA A 131 -18.17 -10.35 3.65
C ALA A 131 -18.26 -9.30 2.54
N GLU A 132 -17.69 -9.61 1.38
CA GLU A 132 -18.05 -8.93 0.14
C GLU A 132 -19.52 -9.32 -0.14
N THR A 133 -20.40 -8.33 -0.10
CA THR A 133 -21.77 -8.40 -0.63
C THR A 133 -21.87 -7.44 -1.79
#